data_AF-A0A644XXG2-F1
#
_entry.id   AF-A0A644XXG2-F1
#
_cell.length_a   1.000
_cell.length_b   1.000
_cell.length_c   1.000
_cell.angle_alpha   90.00
_cell.angle_beta   90.00
_cell.angle_gamma   90.00
#
_symmetry.space_group_name_H-M   'P 1'
#
loop_
_entity.id
_entity.type
_entity.pdbx_description
1 polymer ?
#
loop_
_entity_poly.entity_id
_entity_poly.type
_entity_poly.pdbx_seq_one_letter_code
_entity_poly.pdbx_strand_id
1 'polypeptide(L)' 'MKVKQENQDLRDYARMRKVALWQIAAHLGIHEMTLIGRLRKPYDDANKKAFKETVDSINFAGE' A
#
# COMPACT_ATOMS: atom_id res chain seq x y z
N MET A 1 -14.02 16.10 -12.88
CA MET A 1 -14.43 14.82 -12.25
C MET A 1 -13.43 14.46 -11.16
N LYS A 2 -13.84 14.34 -9.89
CA LYS A 2 -12.98 13.77 -8.84
C LYS A 2 -12.95 12.25 -9.06
N VAL A 3 -11.84 11.72 -9.56
CA VAL A 3 -11.63 10.26 -9.61
C VAL A 3 -11.57 9.80 -8.15
N LYS A 4 -12.61 9.10 -7.69
CA LYS A 4 -12.59 8.44 -6.39
C LYS A 4 -11.44 7.44 -6.46
N GLN A 5 -10.36 7.71 -5.71
CA GLN A 5 -9.23 6.78 -5.68
C GLN A 5 -9.68 5.56 -4.88
N GLU A 6 -9.79 4.44 -5.58
CA GLU A 6 -10.02 3.14 -4.96
C GLU A 6 -8.89 2.85 -3.97
N ASN A 7 -9.19 2.07 -2.92
CA ASN A 7 -8.25 1.70 -1.85
C ASN A 7 -7.60 2.89 -1.13
N GLN A 8 -8.29 4.02 -1.02
CA GLN A 8 -7.82 5.15 -0.23
C GLN A 8 -7.58 4.76 1.25
N ASP A 9 -8.34 3.78 1.77
CA ASP A 9 -8.15 3.20 3.10
C ASP A 9 -6.77 2.54 3.29
N LEU A 10 -6.25 1.85 2.26
CA LEU A 10 -4.92 1.23 2.32
C LEU A 10 -3.80 2.27 2.35
N ARG A 11 -3.98 3.37 1.60
CA ARG A 11 -3.04 4.49 1.60
C ARG A 11 -3.02 5.19 2.94
N ASP A 12 -4.19 5.38 3.54
CA ASP A 12 -4.30 5.97 4.87
C ASP A 12 -3.68 5.06 5.92
N TYR A 13 -3.91 3.75 5.84
CA TYR A 13 -3.30 2.76 6.73
C TYR A 13 -1.76 2.79 6.68
N ALA A 14 -1.17 2.80 5.48
CA ALA A 14 0.28 2.96 5.31
C ALA A 14 0.79 4.25 5.95
N ARG A 15 0.05 5.36 5.76
CA ARG A 15 0.37 6.67 6.34
C ARG A 15 0.30 6.66 7.87
N MET A 16 -0.73 6.06 8.46
CA MET A 16 -0.88 5.93 9.92
C MET A 16 0.29 5.14 10.54
N ARG A 17 0.79 4.13 9.82
CA ARG A 17 1.98 3.34 10.19
C ARG A 17 3.30 4.02 9.80
N LYS A 18 3.29 5.26 9.30
CA LYS A 18 4.48 5.99 8.82
C LYS A 18 5.28 5.23 7.74
N VAL A 19 4.65 4.31 7.01
CA VAL A 19 5.27 3.55 5.93
C VAL A 19 4.97 4.26 4.61
N ALA A 20 6.02 4.62 3.87
CA ALA A 20 5.89 5.24 2.55
C ALA A 20 5.60 4.19 1.47
N LEU A 21 4.86 4.57 0.42
CA LEU A 21 4.50 3.66 -0.67
C LEU A 21 5.72 3.08 -1.40
N TRP A 22 6.79 3.86 -1.56
CA TRP A 22 8.04 3.36 -2.13
C TRP A 22 8.69 2.24 -1.29
N GLN A 23 8.56 2.27 0.04
CA GLN A 23 9.08 1.20 0.91
C GLN A 23 8.29 -0.10 0.70
N ILE A 24 6.97 0.01 0.59
CA ILE A 24 6.09 -1.12 0.27
C ILE A 24 6.44 -1.67 -1.11
N ALA A 25 6.62 -0.80 -2.09
CA ALA A 25 7.00 -1.18 -3.44
C ALA A 25 8.36 -1.90 -3.46
N ALA A 26 9.36 -1.38 -2.74
CA ALA A 26 10.68 -1.98 -2.60
C ALA A 26 10.62 -3.35 -1.93
N HIS A 27 9.83 -3.51 -0.85
CA HIS A 27 9.63 -4.79 -0.19
C HIS A 27 8.96 -5.83 -1.10
N LEU A 28 8.05 -5.39 -1.96
CA LEU A 28 7.39 -6.23 -2.96
C LEU A 28 8.24 -6.46 -4.23
N GLY A 29 9.44 -5.87 -4.32
CA GLY A 29 10.31 -5.97 -5.49
C GLY A 29 9.74 -5.31 -6.76
N ILE A 30 8.86 -4.31 -6.61
CA ILE A 30 8.22 -3.60 -7.73
C ILE A 30 8.54 -2.11 -7.70
N HIS A 31 8.37 -1.45 -8.85
CA HIS A 31 8.48 0.00 -8.93
C HIS A 31 7.27 0.69 -8.26
N GLU A 32 7.48 1.85 -7.63
CA GLU A 32 6.43 2.60 -6.91
C GLU A 32 5.24 2.95 -7.82
N MET A 33 5.50 3.35 -9.07
CA MET A 33 4.44 3.62 -10.06
C MET A 33 3.56 2.40 -10.35
N THR A 34 4.13 1.19 -10.31
CA THR A 34 3.39 -0.07 -10.46
C THR A 34 2.45 -0.27 -9.28
N LEU A 35 2.92 0.00 -8.06
CA LEU A 35 2.09 -0.07 -6.86
C LEU A 35 0.95 0.97 -6.90
N ILE A 36 1.26 2.21 -7.28
CA ILE A 36 0.26 3.28 -7.42
C ILE A 36 -0.78 2.91 -8.48
N GLY A 37 -0.36 2.31 -9.60
CA GLY A 37 -1.25 1.79 -10.63
C GLY A 37 -2.15 0.66 -10.13
N ARG A 38 -1.61 -0.26 -9.33
CA ARG A 38 -2.39 -1.33 -8.67
C ARG A 38 -3.42 -0.75 -7.72
N LEU A 39 -3.03 0.19 -6.86
CA LEU A 39 -3.92 0.84 -5.89
C LEU A 39 -5.08 1.60 -6.54
N ARG A 40 -4.99 1.99 -7.82
CA ARG A 40 -6.11 2.62 -8.56
C ARG A 40 -7.21 1.64 -8.95
N LYS A 41 -6.97 0.34 -8.89
CA LYS A 41 -7.96 -0.71 -9.17
C LYS A 41 -8.47 -1.29 -7.85
N PRO A 42 -9.76 -1.67 -7.74
CA PRO A 42 -10.28 -2.26 -6.51
C PRO A 42 -9.48 -3.52 -6.15
N TYR A 43 -8.99 -3.58 -4.90
CA TYR A 43 -8.38 -4.80 -4.37
C TYR A 43 -9.47 -5.71 -3.82
N ASP A 44 -9.37 -7.01 -4.11
CA ASP A 44 -10.08 -8.03 -3.34
C ASP A 44 -9.59 -8.05 -1.89
N ASP A 45 -10.43 -8.57 -0.98
CA ASP A 45 -10.12 -8.65 0.45
C ASP A 45 -8.78 -9.35 0.75
N ALA A 46 -8.42 -10.37 -0.04
CA ALA A 46 -7.12 -11.04 0.06
C ALA A 46 -5.95 -10.08 -0.22
N ASN A 47 -6.05 -9.27 -1.28
CA ASN A 47 -5.02 -8.31 -1.63
C ASN A 47 -4.94 -7.15 -0.63
N LYS A 48 -6.08 -6.71 -0.08
CA LYS A 48 -6.13 -5.71 0.99
C LYS A 48 -5.41 -6.23 2.25
N LYS A 49 -5.66 -7.48 2.62
CA LYS A 49 -5.03 -8.11 3.78
C LYS A 49 -3.51 -8.22 3.59
N ALA A 50 -3.07 -8.77 2.45
CA ALA A 50 -1.65 -8.90 2.13
C ALA A 50 -0.92 -7.54 2.11
N PHE A 51 -1.57 -6.48 1.64
CA PHE A 51 -1.01 -5.13 1.69
C PHE A 51 -0.81 -4.64 3.14
N LYS A 52 -1.82 -4.80 4.00
CA LYS A 52 -1.72 -4.41 5.41
C LYS A 52 -0.64 -5.21 6.15
N GLU A 53 -0.55 -6.52 5.89
CA GLU A 53 0.51 -7.39 6.44
C GLU A 53 1.90 -6.92 5.98
N THR A 54 2.05 -6.52 4.72
CA THR A 54 3.29 -5.95 4.20
C THR A 54 3.67 -4.65 4.91
N VAL A 55 2.69 -3.75 5.10
CA VAL A 55 2.89 -2.49 5.84
C VAL A 55 3.34 -2.76 7.28
N ASP A 56 2.70 -3.72 7.96
CA ASP A 56 3.03 -4.07 9.34
C ASP A 56 4.44 -4.65 9.46
N SER A 57 4.84 -5.56 8.54
CA SER A 57 6.20 -6.10 8.46
C SER A 57 7.26 -5.03 8.24
N ILE A 58 6.99 -4.01 7.42
CA ILE A 58 7.93 -2.91 7.18
C ILE A 58 8.01 -2.00 8.40
N ASN A 59 6.87 -1.69 9.02
CA ASN A 59 6.84 -0.85 10.22
C ASN A 59 7.66 -1.47 11.36
N PHE A 60 7.60 -2.79 11.54
CA PHE A 60 8.39 -3.48 12.56
C PHE A 60 9.91 -3.52 12.27
N ALA A 61 10.31 -3.45 11.00
CA ALA A 61 11.72 -3.44 10.61
C ALA A 61 12.40 -2.05 10.73
N GLY A 62 11.64 -1.01 11.09
CA GLY A 62 12.11 0.37 11.18
C GLY A 62 12.30 0.92 12.60
N GLU A 63 12.10 0.10 13.65
CA GLU A 63 12.51 0.36 15.04
C GLU A 63 13.85 -0.31 15.33
#